data_AF-A0A849FM34-F1
#
_entry.id   AF-A0A849FM34-F1
#
_cell.length_a   1.000
_cell.length_b   1.000
_cell.length_c   1.000
_cell.angle_alpha   90.00
_cell.angle_beta   90.00
_cell.angle_gamma   90.00
#
_symmetry.space_group_name_H-M   'P 1'
#
loop_
_entity.id
_entity.type
_entity.pdbx_description
1 polymer ?
#
loop_
_entity_poly.entity_id
_entity_poly.type
_entity_poly.pdbx_seq_one_letter_code
_entity_poly.pdbx_strand_id
1 'polypeptide(L)'
;GYRYKSLIDADIFGEIDKSKLRRIKPKKGTPPPVGRPNESQLRKLRKLKPKLSKPIGNTNVIDPNLSEGAIVNHTRFGQGVVMKIEGVGNDKKAEIKFKKGDIKKLLLRFAKLEVVS
;
A
#
# COMPACT_ATOMS: atom_id res chain seq x y z
N GLY A 1 -36.94 44.12 -50.15
CA GLY A 1 -37.07 43.56 -48.78
C GLY A 1 -35.73 43.04 -48.33
N TYR A 2 -35.31 43.34 -47.12
CA TYR A 2 -34.00 42.92 -46.58
C TYR A 2 -34.02 41.43 -46.24
N ARG A 3 -33.09 40.64 -46.80
CA ARG A 3 -32.84 39.24 -46.40
C ARG A 3 -31.63 39.22 -45.48
N TYR A 4 -31.88 38.86 -44.22
CA TYR A 4 -30.84 38.67 -43.23
C TYR A 4 -29.94 37.50 -43.61
N LYS A 5 -28.62 37.73 -43.71
CA LYS A 5 -27.60 36.70 -43.87
C LYS A 5 -26.85 36.58 -42.55
N SER A 6 -27.01 35.45 -41.87
CA SER A 6 -26.28 35.18 -40.63
C SER A 6 -24.78 35.16 -40.89
N LEU A 7 -24.01 35.70 -39.93
CA LEU A 7 -22.53 35.67 -39.95
C LEU A 7 -21.98 34.33 -39.42
N ILE A 8 -22.87 33.42 -39.01
CA ILE A 8 -22.53 32.11 -38.46
C ILE A 8 -22.90 31.06 -39.51
N ASP A 9 -21.98 30.14 -39.80
CA ASP A 9 -22.23 29.03 -40.71
C ASP A 9 -23.34 28.12 -40.16
N ALA A 10 -24.30 27.77 -41.02
CA ALA A 10 -25.42 26.89 -40.65
C ALA A 10 -24.95 25.49 -40.26
N ASP A 11 -23.82 25.05 -40.82
CA ASP A 11 -23.21 23.74 -40.58
C ASP A 11 -22.44 23.66 -39.25
N ILE A 12 -22.36 24.75 -38.48
CA ILE A 12 -21.75 24.75 -37.14
C ILE A 12 -22.46 23.78 -36.17
N PHE A 13 -23.74 23.48 -36.43
CA PHE A 13 -24.56 22.52 -35.68
C PHE A 13 -24.80 21.20 -36.43
N GLY A 14 -24.14 20.99 -37.59
CA GLY A 14 -24.24 19.78 -38.40
C GLY A 14 -23.35 18.63 -37.90
N GLU A 15 -23.31 17.53 -38.65
CA GLU A 15 -22.41 16.41 -38.36
C GLU A 15 -20.93 16.85 -38.50
N ILE A 16 -20.22 16.85 -37.37
CA ILE A 16 -18.81 17.26 -37.29
C ILE A 16 -17.94 16.30 -38.12
N ASP A 17 -17.14 16.81 -39.06
CA ASP A 17 -16.22 16.00 -39.86
C ASP A 17 -15.14 15.35 -38.96
N LYS A 18 -15.27 14.03 -38.77
CA LYS A 18 -14.39 13.22 -37.93
C LYS A 18 -13.14 12.72 -38.65
N SER A 19 -12.94 13.09 -39.92
CA SER A 19 -11.80 12.65 -40.73
C SER A 19 -10.45 13.09 -40.14
N LYS A 20 -10.40 14.30 -39.57
CA LYS A 20 -9.21 14.88 -38.92
C LYS A 20 -9.08 14.52 -37.45
N LEU A 21 -10.10 13.87 -36.89
CA LEU A 21 -10.13 13.49 -35.47
C LEU A 21 -9.46 12.13 -35.28
N ARG A 22 -8.67 12.03 -34.22
CA ARG A 22 -7.91 10.82 -33.91
C ARG A 22 -8.86 9.70 -33.46
N ARG A 23 -9.06 8.66 -34.28
CA ARG A 23 -10.02 7.57 -34.01
C ARG A 23 -9.44 6.39 -33.22
N ILE A 24 -8.11 6.25 -33.14
CA ILE A 24 -7.44 5.07 -32.54
C ILE A 24 -6.47 5.51 -31.45
N LYS A 25 -6.41 4.76 -30.32
CA LYS A 25 -5.46 5.00 -29.23
C LYS A 25 -4.01 4.82 -29.71
N PRO A 26 -3.06 5.66 -29.26
CA PRO A 26 -1.70 5.55 -29.73
C PRO A 26 -1.11 4.25 -29.17
N LYS A 27 -0.40 3.50 -30.01
CA LYS A 27 0.31 2.32 -29.53
C LYS A 27 1.47 2.79 -28.66
N LYS A 28 1.60 2.20 -27.47
CA LYS A 28 2.74 2.47 -26.58
C LYS A 28 4.00 1.94 -27.27
N GLY A 29 4.89 2.85 -27.69
CA GLY A 29 6.20 2.50 -28.24
C GLY A 29 7.22 2.35 -27.12
N THR A 30 8.30 1.61 -27.39
CA THR A 30 9.49 1.62 -26.52
C THR A 30 10.19 2.97 -26.68
N PRO A 31 10.50 3.68 -25.57
CA PRO A 31 11.26 4.92 -25.65
C PRO A 31 12.60 4.71 -26.34
N PRO A 32 13.07 5.68 -27.15
CA PRO A 32 14.39 5.59 -27.75
C PRO A 32 15.45 5.50 -26.65
N PRO A 33 16.56 4.78 -26.84
CA PRO A 33 17.54 4.47 -25.80
C PRO A 33 18.38 5.67 -25.33
N VAL A 34 18.03 6.89 -25.74
CA VAL A 34 18.76 8.12 -25.43
C VAL A 34 18.69 8.38 -23.93
N GLY A 35 19.84 8.34 -23.25
CA GLY A 35 19.94 8.55 -21.81
C GLY A 35 19.94 7.28 -20.95
N ARG A 36 20.01 6.08 -21.54
CA ARG A 36 20.26 4.86 -20.74
C ARG A 36 21.69 4.90 -20.19
N PRO A 37 21.89 4.73 -18.87
CA PRO A 37 23.23 4.74 -18.30
C PRO A 37 24.02 3.51 -18.77
N ASN A 38 25.29 3.71 -19.09
CA ASN A 38 26.20 2.64 -19.48
C ASN A 38 26.47 1.70 -18.29
N GLU A 39 26.91 0.46 -18.57
CA GLU A 39 27.17 -0.55 -17.54
C GLU A 39 28.17 -0.08 -16.47
N SER A 40 29.14 0.75 -16.85
CA SER A 40 30.10 1.38 -15.94
C SER A 40 29.47 2.42 -15.00
N GLN A 41 28.43 3.12 -15.45
CA GLN A 41 27.65 4.07 -14.63
C GLN A 41 26.71 3.31 -13.67
N LEU A 42 26.14 2.20 -14.12
CA LEU A 42 25.36 1.28 -13.28
C LEU A 42 26.22 0.66 -12.16
N ARG A 43 27.48 0.30 -12.45
CA ARG A 43 28.42 -0.22 -11.44
C ARG A 43 28.86 0.83 -10.39
N LYS A 44 28.80 2.12 -10.72
CA LYS A 44 29.05 3.23 -9.76
C LYS A 44 27.90 3.46 -8.79
N LEU A 45 26.70 2.98 -9.10
CA LEU A 45 25.56 2.98 -8.17
C LEU A 45 25.70 1.83 -7.15
N ARG A 46 26.82 1.77 -6.43
CA ARG A 46 26.87 0.99 -5.18
C ARG A 46 26.06 1.75 -4.15
N LYS A 47 25.22 1.04 -3.38
CA LYS A 47 24.44 1.64 -2.29
C LYS A 47 25.39 2.44 -1.39
N LEU A 48 25.25 3.77 -1.37
CA LEU A 48 26.10 4.66 -0.54
C LEU A 48 26.01 4.29 0.96
N LYS A 49 24.90 3.68 1.38
CA LYS A 49 24.71 3.11 2.73
C LYS A 49 23.93 1.79 2.64
N PRO A 50 24.58 0.63 2.47
CA PRO A 50 23.87 -0.65 2.38
C PRO A 50 23.08 -0.97 3.67
N LYS A 51 23.56 -0.49 4.83
CA LYS A 51 22.90 -0.66 6.13
C LYS A 51 21.58 0.09 6.28
N LEU A 52 21.32 1.13 5.49
CA LEU A 52 20.08 1.91 5.52
C LEU A 52 18.96 1.28 4.66
N SER A 53 19.32 0.33 3.78
CA SER A 53 18.36 -0.35 2.90
C SER A 53 17.62 -1.50 3.57
N LYS A 54 18.04 -1.90 4.78
CA LYS A 54 17.17 -2.69 5.64
C LYS A 54 16.18 -1.68 6.24
N PRO A 55 14.86 -1.76 5.95
CA PRO A 55 13.93 -1.06 6.80
C PRO A 55 14.27 -1.47 8.23
N ILE A 56 14.31 -0.51 9.16
CA ILE A 56 14.39 -0.79 10.58
C ILE A 56 13.16 -1.64 10.87
N GLY A 57 13.31 -2.96 10.73
CA GLY A 57 12.24 -3.92 10.89
C GLY A 57 11.74 -3.71 12.31
N ASN A 58 10.43 -3.60 12.45
CA ASN A 58 9.78 -3.48 13.75
C ASN A 58 10.48 -4.44 14.72
N THR A 59 11.18 -3.90 15.71
CA THR A 59 12.01 -4.65 16.67
C THR A 59 11.18 -5.48 17.64
N ASN A 60 9.86 -5.45 17.49
CA ASN A 60 8.95 -6.29 18.24
C ASN A 60 8.99 -7.68 17.62
N VAL A 61 9.99 -8.45 18.06
CA VAL A 61 10.03 -9.90 17.84
C VAL A 61 8.77 -10.45 18.48
N ILE A 62 7.88 -11.02 17.66
CA ILE A 62 6.72 -11.74 18.17
C ILE A 62 7.28 -12.96 18.88
N ASP A 63 6.96 -13.11 20.16
CA ASP A 63 7.41 -14.23 20.96
C ASP A 63 6.91 -15.54 20.31
N PRO A 64 7.81 -16.48 19.93
CA PRO A 64 7.41 -17.73 19.30
C PRO A 64 6.50 -18.59 20.20
N ASN A 65 6.50 -18.33 21.51
CA ASN A 65 5.68 -19.04 22.50
C ASN A 65 4.24 -18.52 22.59
N LEU A 66 3.86 -17.52 21.79
CA LEU A 66 2.49 -17.02 21.79
C LEU A 66 1.53 -17.99 21.06
N SER A 67 0.82 -18.80 21.83
CA SER A 67 -0.23 -19.71 21.35
C SER A 67 -1.62 -19.32 21.85
N GLU A 68 -2.65 -19.95 21.28
CA GLU A 68 -4.01 -19.92 21.84
C GLU A 68 -3.99 -20.56 23.24
N GLY A 69 -4.72 -19.96 24.18
CA GLY A 69 -4.73 -20.36 25.60
C GLY A 69 -3.62 -19.75 26.47
N ALA A 70 -2.59 -19.13 25.88
CA ALA A 70 -1.49 -18.52 26.64
C ALA A 70 -1.96 -17.34 27.50
N ILE A 71 -1.32 -17.17 28.66
CA ILE A 71 -1.56 -16.03 29.56
C ILE A 71 -0.58 -14.92 29.19
N VAL A 72 -1.13 -13.77 28.83
CA VAL A 72 -0.35 -12.60 28.40
C VAL A 72 -0.62 -11.41 29.30
N ASN A 73 0.39 -10.55 29.46
CA ASN A 73 0.26 -9.27 30.13
C ASN A 73 0.49 -8.12 29.14
N HIS A 74 -0.39 -7.11 29.21
CA HIS A 74 -0.30 -5.90 28.42
C HIS A 74 -0.26 -4.68 29.34
N THR A 75 0.62 -3.71 29.07
CA THR A 75 0.82 -2.51 29.91
C THR A 75 -0.48 -1.72 30.19
N ARG A 76 -1.38 -1.59 29.20
CA ARG A 76 -2.65 -0.86 29.36
C ARG A 76 -3.82 -1.73 29.82
N PHE A 77 -3.86 -2.98 29.39
CA PHE A 77 -5.05 -3.85 29.53
C PHE A 77 -4.91 -4.86 30.67
N GLY A 78 -3.68 -5.06 31.16
CA GLY A 78 -3.34 -6.03 32.20
C GLY A 78 -3.23 -7.45 31.66
N GLN A 79 -3.46 -8.41 32.55
CA GLN A 79 -3.41 -9.83 32.23
C GLN A 79 -4.66 -10.28 31.45
N GLY A 80 -4.46 -11.16 30.48
CA GLY A 80 -5.52 -11.78 29.68
C GLY A 80 -5.13 -13.14 29.11
N VAL A 81 -6.13 -13.85 28.59
CA VAL A 81 -5.96 -15.15 27.95
C VAL A 81 -6.19 -15.00 26.45
N VAL A 82 -5.29 -15.55 25.64
CA VAL A 82 -5.41 -15.56 24.18
C VAL A 82 -6.52 -16.54 23.79
N MET A 83 -7.58 -16.04 23.16
CA MET A 83 -8.70 -16.85 22.69
C MET A 83 -8.46 -17.39 21.28
N LYS A 84 -7.93 -16.55 20.39
CA LYS A 84 -7.74 -16.89 18.98
C LYS A 84 -6.62 -16.08 18.35
N ILE A 85 -5.87 -16.67 17.43
CA ILE A 85 -4.87 -15.95 16.62
C ILE A 85 -5.27 -16.03 15.14
N GLU A 86 -5.31 -14.88 14.47
CA GLU A 86 -5.70 -14.76 13.06
C GLU A 86 -4.66 -13.96 12.26
N GLY A 87 -4.57 -14.23 10.96
CA GLY A 87 -3.67 -13.51 10.06
C GLY A 87 -2.26 -14.09 10.00
N VAL A 88 -1.45 -13.55 9.07
CA VAL A 88 -0.12 -14.07 8.73
C VAL A 88 0.89 -12.94 8.73
N GLY A 89 2.11 -13.23 9.20
CA GLY A 89 3.22 -12.27 9.20
C GLY A 89 2.93 -11.03 10.02
N ASN A 90 3.02 -9.86 9.39
CA ASN A 90 2.90 -8.55 10.05
C ASN A 90 1.46 -8.21 10.46
N ASP A 91 0.45 -8.80 9.82
CA ASP A 91 -0.96 -8.53 10.09
C ASP A 91 -1.57 -9.56 11.04
N LYS A 92 -0.72 -10.31 11.75
CA LYS A 92 -1.14 -11.27 12.76
C LYS A 92 -1.80 -10.53 13.93
N LYS A 93 -3.01 -10.94 14.27
CA LYS A 93 -3.86 -10.39 15.32
C LYS A 93 -4.19 -11.48 16.33
N ALA A 94 -4.31 -11.10 17.59
CA ALA A 94 -4.82 -11.98 18.64
C ALA A 94 -6.08 -11.38 19.26
N GLU A 95 -7.08 -12.23 19.45
CA GLU A 95 -8.25 -11.95 20.26
C GLU A 95 -7.94 -12.38 21.71
N ILE A 96 -7.94 -11.42 22.63
CA ILE A 96 -7.52 -11.63 24.02
C ILE A 96 -8.66 -11.22 24.95
N LYS A 97 -8.99 -12.10 25.89
CA LYS A 97 -9.94 -11.83 26.97
C LYS A 97 -9.16 -11.36 28.20
N PHE A 98 -9.24 -10.07 28.51
CA PHE A 98 -8.56 -9.48 29.66
C PHE A 98 -9.36 -9.67 30.94
N LYS A 99 -8.68 -9.78 32.09
CA LYS A 99 -9.31 -9.98 33.42
C LYS A 99 -10.32 -8.88 33.78
N LYS A 100 -10.17 -7.67 33.23
CA LYS A 100 -11.12 -6.57 33.40
C LYS A 100 -12.48 -6.80 32.71
N GLY A 101 -12.65 -7.92 31.99
CA GLY A 101 -13.89 -8.32 31.32
C GLY A 101 -13.93 -8.00 29.82
N ASP A 102 -12.98 -7.20 29.33
CA ASP A 102 -12.92 -6.79 27.93
C ASP A 102 -12.29 -7.87 27.03
N ILE A 103 -12.97 -8.19 25.93
CA ILE A 103 -12.39 -8.91 24.81
C ILE A 103 -11.89 -7.88 23.79
N LYS A 104 -10.59 -7.93 23.46
CA LYS A 104 -9.98 -7.01 22.49
C LYS A 104 -9.24 -7.77 21.40
N LYS A 105 -9.20 -7.19 20.20
CA LYS A 105 -8.38 -7.65 19.08
C LYS A 105 -7.16 -6.75 18.93
N LEU A 106 -5.97 -7.32 19.12
CA LEU A 106 -4.71 -6.59 19.07
C LEU A 106 -3.84 -7.10 17.94
N LEU A 107 -3.21 -6.18 17.20
CA LEU A 107 -2.23 -6.52 16.17
C LEU A 107 -0.87 -6.75 16.84
N LEU A 108 -0.34 -7.97 16.75
CA LEU A 108 0.77 -8.45 17.58
C LEU A 108 2.04 -7.63 17.43
N ARG A 109 2.27 -7.10 16.22
CA ARG A 109 3.39 -6.19 15.91
C ARG A 109 3.45 -4.96 16.82
N PHE A 110 2.32 -4.52 17.35
CA PHE A 110 2.21 -3.31 18.16
C PHE A 110 1.83 -3.59 19.62
N ALA A 111 1.33 -4.79 19.90
CA ALA A 111 0.75 -5.12 21.19
C ALA A 111 1.80 -5.21 22.31
N LYS A 112 3.08 -5.51 22.02
CA LYS A 112 4.14 -5.64 23.04
C LYS A 112 3.67 -6.46 24.27
N LEU A 113 3.14 -7.66 23.98
CA LEU A 113 2.64 -8.58 24.99
C LEU A 113 3.81 -9.29 25.66
N GLU A 114 3.74 -9.44 26.97
CA GLU A 114 4.64 -10.30 27.73
C GLU A 114 3.91 -11.63 28.00
N VAL A 115 4.49 -12.75 27.59
CA VAL A 115 3.94 -14.07 27.89
C VAL A 115 4.34 -14.45 29.31
N VAL A 116 3.36 -14.77 30.15
CA VAL A 116 3.56 -15.09 31.58
C VAL A 116 3.64 -16.60 31.81
N SER A 117 2.90 -17.39 31.02
CA SER A 117 2.98 -18.86 30.96
C SER A 117 2.21 -19.41 29.78
#